data_AF-A0A6J5WCE0-F1
#
_entry.id   AF-A0A6J5WCE0-F1
#
_cell.length_a   1.000
_cell.length_b   1.000
_cell.length_c   1.000
_cell.angle_alpha   90.00
_cell.angle_beta   90.00
_cell.angle_gamma   90.00
#
_symmetry.space_group_name_H-M   'P 1'
#
loop_
_entity.id
_entity.type
_entity.pdbx_description
1 polymer ?
#
loop_
_entity_poly.entity_id
_entity_poly.type
_entity_poly.pdbx_seq_one_letter_code
_entity_poly.pdbx_strand_id
1 'polypeptide(L)'
;MVTSVNPNTELSRCFASSLRPSYSKPNSSQTQLCRLSSGSLSNTFSGLSMAPSTEFSRSRRIFSLSKNESGESASGNGGLTYKDAGVDIDAGSELVRRIAKMAPGIGGFGGLYPLGDSYLVAGTDGVGTKLKLAFDTGIHETIGIDLVAMSVNDIVTSGAKPLFFLDYFATSRLDVDLAEKVVKGIVDGCQQSDCTLLGGETAEMPDFYADGEYDLSGFAVGIVKKDSVIDGKNIVAEDVLIGLPSSGVHSNGFSLVRRVLAHSGLSLKDQLPGEAITLGEALMAPTMIYVKQVLDIISKGGVKGVAHITGGGFTDNIPRVFPKGLGAVIYNGSWEILPVFKWIQEAGRIEEAEMMRTFNMGIGMVLVVSKEASHRILEDGNGAYKAYRIGEVVRGEGVSYS
;
A
#
# COMPACT_ATOMS: atom_id res chain seq x y z
N MET A 1 62.31 6.40 27.62
CA MET A 1 62.38 4.93 27.79
C MET A 1 61.02 4.38 27.32
N VAL A 2 60.85 4.03 26.04
CA VAL A 2 61.25 2.74 25.40
C VAL A 2 60.35 1.62 25.94
N THR A 3 59.51 0.87 25.22
CA THR A 3 58.93 0.81 23.84
C THR A 3 58.07 -0.47 23.75
N SER A 4 57.41 -0.67 22.60
CA SER A 4 56.84 -1.91 22.02
C SER A 4 55.41 -2.23 22.48
N VAL A 5 54.35 -2.20 21.67
CA VAL A 5 54.13 -2.42 20.23
C VAL A 5 54.71 -3.75 19.72
N ASN A 6 53.83 -4.71 19.44
CA ASN A 6 54.08 -5.79 18.50
C ASN A 6 52.84 -5.98 17.59
N PRO A 7 53.00 -5.81 16.27
CA PRO A 7 52.06 -6.19 15.22
C PRO A 7 52.56 -7.41 14.41
N ASN A 8 51.74 -7.85 13.43
CA ASN A 8 52.03 -8.78 12.31
C ASN A 8 52.10 -10.27 12.70
N THR A 9 51.73 -11.28 11.89
CA THR A 9 51.60 -11.47 10.42
C THR A 9 50.82 -12.80 10.25
N GLU A 10 49.98 -13.07 9.24
CA GLU A 10 50.38 -13.34 7.86
C GLU A 10 49.30 -12.96 6.82
N LEU A 11 49.80 -12.31 5.77
CA LEU A 11 49.30 -12.19 4.41
C LEU A 11 50.13 -13.13 3.55
N SER A 12 49.54 -13.76 2.53
CA SER A 12 50.04 -13.89 1.14
C SER A 12 49.45 -15.13 0.46
N ARG A 13 49.21 -15.23 -0.85
CA ARG A 13 49.13 -14.36 -2.03
C ARG A 13 48.91 -15.34 -3.21
N CYS A 14 48.15 -14.93 -4.22
CA CYS A 14 48.36 -15.17 -5.66
C CYS A 14 47.15 -14.50 -6.36
N PHE A 15 47.21 -13.22 -6.80
CA PHE A 15 47.76 -12.71 -8.07
C PHE A 15 47.50 -13.64 -9.27
N ALA A 16 47.05 -13.22 -10.46
CA ALA A 16 46.43 -11.99 -11.00
C ALA A 16 46.19 -12.24 -12.51
N SER A 17 45.23 -11.52 -13.10
CA SER A 17 45.23 -11.05 -14.51
C SER A 17 45.09 -12.14 -15.60
N SER A 18 44.50 -11.97 -16.79
CA SER A 18 43.83 -10.88 -17.53
C SER A 18 43.23 -11.52 -18.81
N LEU A 19 42.44 -10.71 -19.54
CA LEU A 19 42.14 -10.79 -20.98
C LEU A 19 40.92 -11.63 -21.46
N ARG A 20 39.91 -10.89 -21.95
CA ARG A 20 39.05 -11.29 -23.08
C ARG A 20 39.90 -11.44 -24.36
N PRO A 21 39.46 -12.27 -25.34
CA PRO A 21 38.72 -11.68 -26.47
C PRO A 21 37.55 -12.54 -27.01
N SER A 22 36.86 -11.89 -27.93
CA SER A 22 35.66 -12.16 -28.73
C SER A 22 35.53 -13.44 -29.58
N TYR A 23 34.25 -13.83 -29.79
CA TYR A 23 33.58 -14.44 -30.96
C TYR A 23 34.03 -15.81 -31.55
N SER A 24 33.12 -16.80 -31.50
CA SER A 24 32.45 -17.48 -32.63
C SER A 24 32.04 -18.94 -32.32
N LYS A 25 30.81 -19.31 -32.68
CA LYS A 25 30.30 -20.71 -32.72
C LYS A 25 30.94 -21.48 -33.90
N PRO A 26 31.06 -22.82 -33.83
CA PRO A 26 30.06 -23.65 -34.52
C PRO A 26 29.72 -25.03 -33.86
N ASN A 27 28.49 -25.46 -34.14
CA ASN A 27 27.95 -26.81 -34.39
C ASN A 27 28.49 -28.10 -33.72
N SER A 28 27.53 -28.77 -33.05
CA SER A 28 27.11 -30.18 -33.15
C SER A 28 28.12 -31.33 -33.14
N SER A 29 28.03 -32.18 -32.11
CA SER A 29 28.06 -33.66 -32.18
C SER A 29 27.69 -34.19 -30.77
N GLN A 30 26.53 -34.83 -30.64
CA GLN A 30 26.33 -36.28 -30.51
C GLN A 30 26.81 -36.93 -29.21
N THR A 31 25.84 -37.62 -28.58
CA THR A 31 25.94 -38.79 -27.69
C THR A 31 26.53 -38.64 -26.29
N GLN A 32 25.67 -38.79 -25.27
CA GLN A 32 25.67 -40.02 -24.48
C GLN A 32 24.34 -40.23 -23.75
N LEU A 33 23.73 -41.40 -24.00
CA LEU A 33 22.67 -41.98 -23.21
C LEU A 33 23.21 -42.34 -21.82
N CYS A 34 22.46 -42.00 -20.77
CA CYS A 34 22.46 -42.74 -19.52
C CYS A 34 21.02 -43.17 -19.22
N ARG A 35 20.77 -44.48 -19.36
CA ARG A 35 19.59 -45.17 -18.81
C ARG A 35 19.83 -45.40 -17.32
N LEU A 36 18.86 -45.04 -16.48
CA LEU A 36 18.62 -45.74 -15.22
C LEU A 36 17.13 -46.02 -15.09
N SER A 37 16.85 -47.30 -14.89
CA SER A 37 15.57 -47.94 -14.67
C SER A 37 15.28 -48.08 -13.17
N SER A 38 14.03 -47.87 -12.76
CA SER A 38 13.28 -48.59 -11.71
C SER A 38 12.00 -47.80 -11.45
N GLY A 39 10.81 -48.37 -11.23
CA GLY A 39 10.33 -49.73 -11.23
C GLY A 39 8.80 -49.63 -11.19
N SER A 40 8.14 -50.44 -12.03
CA SER A 40 6.69 -50.60 -12.07
C SER A 40 6.26 -51.56 -10.97
N LEU A 41 5.20 -51.23 -10.24
CA LEU A 41 4.37 -52.20 -9.53
C LEU A 41 2.90 -51.86 -9.79
N SER A 42 2.22 -52.77 -10.48
CA SER A 42 0.78 -52.83 -10.57
C SER A 42 0.31 -54.23 -10.14
N ASN A 43 -0.93 -54.24 -9.59
CA ASN A 43 -1.89 -55.34 -9.53
C ASN A 43 -1.63 -56.42 -8.45
N THR A 44 -2.61 -56.96 -7.71
CA THR A 44 -4.06 -57.11 -7.97
C THR A 44 -4.80 -57.68 -6.73
N PHE A 45 -6.03 -57.18 -6.49
CA PHE A 45 -7.31 -57.88 -6.22
C PHE A 45 -7.62 -58.74 -4.99
N SER A 46 -8.74 -58.40 -4.33
CA SER A 46 -10.08 -59.07 -4.36
C SER A 46 -10.79 -58.80 -3.02
N GLY A 47 -12.10 -58.56 -2.87
CA GLY A 47 -13.28 -58.71 -3.71
C GLY A 47 -14.42 -59.19 -2.79
N LEU A 48 -15.57 -58.52 -2.79
CA LEU A 48 -16.87 -59.09 -2.39
C LEU A 48 -18.00 -58.22 -2.96
N SER A 49 -19.05 -58.89 -3.42
CA SER A 49 -19.97 -58.47 -4.49
C SER A 49 -21.42 -58.81 -4.12
N MET A 50 -22.36 -57.92 -4.50
CA MET A 50 -23.76 -58.12 -4.99
C MET A 50 -24.80 -58.80 -4.05
N ALA A 51 -26.11 -58.46 -4.01
CA ALA A 51 -27.03 -57.58 -4.77
C ALA A 51 -28.41 -57.46 -3.98
N PRO A 52 -29.61 -57.26 -4.59
CA PRO A 52 -30.28 -55.98 -4.90
C PRO A 52 -31.75 -55.86 -4.36
N SER A 53 -32.48 -54.85 -4.87
CA SER A 53 -33.96 -54.61 -4.88
C SER A 53 -34.50 -53.73 -3.73
N THR A 54 -35.45 -52.80 -3.86
CA THR A 54 -36.50 -52.43 -4.84
C THR A 54 -36.88 -50.95 -4.68
N GLU A 55 -37.35 -50.29 -5.75
CA GLU A 55 -38.03 -48.98 -5.72
C GLU A 55 -39.35 -49.02 -4.92
N PHE A 56 -39.66 -47.93 -4.20
CA PHE A 56 -41.02 -47.35 -4.23
C PHE A 56 -41.01 -45.86 -3.84
N SER A 57 -41.62 -45.08 -4.72
CA SER A 57 -41.88 -43.64 -4.68
C SER A 57 -42.62 -43.17 -3.42
N ARG A 58 -42.21 -42.02 -2.87
CA ARG A 58 -43.16 -41.00 -2.39
C ARG A 58 -42.55 -39.59 -2.40
N SER A 59 -43.01 -38.85 -3.40
CA SER A 59 -42.98 -37.40 -3.55
C SER A 59 -43.25 -36.62 -2.25
N ARG A 60 -42.36 -35.69 -1.91
CA ARG A 60 -42.72 -34.40 -1.31
C ARG A 60 -41.93 -33.30 -2.02
N ARG A 61 -42.57 -32.72 -3.05
CA ARG A 61 -42.24 -31.36 -3.51
C ARG A 61 -42.50 -30.41 -2.35
N ILE A 62 -41.47 -29.73 -1.88
CA ILE A 62 -41.64 -28.45 -1.21
C ILE A 62 -41.20 -27.41 -2.24
N PHE A 63 -42.20 -26.87 -2.93
CA PHE A 63 -42.11 -25.56 -3.55
C PHE A 63 -41.90 -24.55 -2.42
N SER A 64 -40.80 -23.82 -2.40
CA SER A 64 -40.81 -22.46 -1.83
C SER A 64 -40.24 -21.50 -2.85
N LEU A 65 -41.18 -20.85 -3.50
CA LEU A 65 -41.10 -19.65 -4.31
C LEU A 65 -39.88 -18.78 -4.01
N SER A 66 -39.10 -18.57 -5.07
CA SER A 66 -38.36 -17.34 -5.32
C SER A 66 -39.27 -16.13 -5.10
N LYS A 67 -39.00 -15.34 -4.06
CA LYS A 67 -39.40 -13.94 -4.03
C LYS A 67 -38.21 -13.11 -4.47
N ASN A 68 -38.34 -12.54 -5.67
CA ASN A 68 -37.68 -11.30 -6.02
C ASN A 68 -38.02 -10.27 -4.94
N GLU A 69 -37.04 -9.84 -4.16
CA GLU A 69 -37.08 -8.52 -3.55
C GLU A 69 -36.35 -7.56 -4.48
N SER A 70 -37.11 -7.17 -5.50
CA SER A 70 -36.92 -5.89 -6.16
C SER A 70 -37.23 -4.77 -5.17
N GLY A 71 -36.25 -3.93 -4.89
CA GLY A 71 -36.45 -2.53 -4.52
C GLY A 71 -37.09 -2.27 -3.16
N GLU A 72 -36.28 -2.31 -2.10
CA GLU A 72 -36.35 -1.26 -1.09
C GLU A 72 -35.21 -0.29 -1.35
N SER A 73 -35.51 0.77 -2.09
CA SER A 73 -34.79 2.01 -1.94
C SER A 73 -34.91 2.41 -0.47
N ALA A 74 -33.85 2.19 0.30
CA ALA A 74 -33.66 2.91 1.54
C ALA A 74 -33.50 4.39 1.15
N SER A 75 -34.63 5.08 1.00
CA SER A 75 -34.73 6.52 1.13
C SER A 75 -34.52 6.86 2.60
N GLY A 76 -33.33 6.54 3.11
CA GLY A 76 -32.76 7.14 4.29
C GLY A 76 -32.14 8.46 3.83
N ASN A 77 -32.49 9.55 4.51
CA ASN A 77 -32.01 10.89 4.24
C ASN A 77 -30.53 11.08 4.68
N GLY A 78 -29.69 10.04 4.53
CA GLY A 78 -28.31 9.98 4.98
C GLY A 78 -27.34 9.76 3.83
N GLY A 79 -26.17 10.40 3.90
CA GLY A 79 -25.09 10.27 2.92
C GLY A 79 -24.50 8.86 2.83
N LEU A 80 -23.82 8.56 1.73
CA LEU A 80 -23.08 7.29 1.60
C LEU A 80 -21.91 7.24 2.59
N THR A 81 -21.70 6.10 3.25
CA THR A 81 -20.51 5.84 4.08
C THR A 81 -19.60 4.77 3.48
N TYR A 82 -18.34 4.72 3.89
CA TYR A 82 -17.38 3.69 3.48
C TYR A 82 -17.74 2.31 4.02
N LYS A 83 -18.39 2.28 5.20
CA LYS A 83 -18.99 1.07 5.73
C LYS A 83 -20.13 0.57 4.88
N ASP A 84 -21.04 1.46 4.46
CA ASP A 84 -22.07 1.10 3.49
C ASP A 84 -21.39 0.52 2.26
N ALA A 85 -20.27 1.13 1.82
CA ALA A 85 -19.43 0.71 0.71
C ALA A 85 -18.87 -0.74 0.78
N GLY A 86 -19.02 -1.40 1.93
CA GLY A 86 -18.60 -2.78 2.18
C GLY A 86 -17.23 -2.87 2.85
N VAL A 87 -16.70 -1.76 3.39
CA VAL A 87 -15.39 -1.73 4.06
C VAL A 87 -15.55 -1.26 5.51
N ASP A 88 -15.21 -2.13 6.45
CA ASP A 88 -15.32 -1.85 7.89
C ASP A 88 -13.93 -1.59 8.51
N ILE A 89 -13.58 -0.30 8.67
CA ILE A 89 -12.31 0.15 9.25
C ILE A 89 -12.18 -0.29 10.73
N ASP A 90 -13.30 -0.34 11.46
CA ASP A 90 -13.31 -0.72 12.87
C ASP A 90 -13.02 -2.22 13.03
N ALA A 91 -13.56 -3.06 12.14
CA ALA A 91 -13.24 -4.49 12.09
C ALA A 91 -11.75 -4.74 11.81
N GLY A 92 -11.15 -3.97 10.89
CA GLY A 92 -9.71 -4.02 10.63
C GLY A 92 -8.88 -3.63 11.86
N SER A 93 -9.25 -2.53 12.51
CA SER A 93 -8.60 -2.05 13.74
C SER A 93 -8.70 -3.07 14.88
N GLU A 94 -9.84 -3.75 15.00
CA GLU A 94 -10.03 -4.82 15.98
C GLU A 94 -9.12 -6.04 15.70
N LEU A 95 -8.96 -6.43 14.44
CA LEU A 95 -8.05 -7.52 14.08
C LEU A 95 -6.60 -7.16 14.45
N VAL A 96 -6.15 -5.94 14.12
CA VAL A 96 -4.81 -5.45 14.50
C VAL A 96 -4.62 -5.52 16.03
N ARG A 97 -5.61 -5.08 16.80
CA ARG A 97 -5.58 -5.16 18.28
C ARG A 97 -5.45 -6.59 18.79
N ARG A 98 -6.09 -7.56 18.13
CA ARG A 98 -5.98 -9.00 18.48
C ARG A 98 -4.61 -9.56 18.10
N ILE A 99 -4.09 -9.23 16.93
CA ILE A 99 -2.77 -9.67 16.46
C ILE A 99 -1.67 -9.14 17.38
N ALA A 100 -1.74 -7.88 17.80
CA ALA A 100 -0.76 -7.28 18.72
C ALA A 100 -0.65 -8.03 20.06
N LYS A 101 -1.70 -8.75 20.49
CA LYS A 101 -1.66 -9.62 21.68
C LYS A 101 -0.94 -10.95 21.44
N MET A 102 -0.99 -11.46 20.21
CA MET A 102 -0.39 -12.75 19.81
C MET A 102 1.07 -12.59 19.35
N ALA A 103 1.38 -11.46 18.71
CA ALA A 103 2.69 -11.12 18.19
C ALA A 103 3.10 -9.72 18.70
N PRO A 104 3.66 -9.64 19.92
CA PRO A 104 4.16 -8.40 20.49
C PRO A 104 5.29 -7.86 19.61
N GLY A 105 5.05 -6.75 18.91
CA GLY A 105 5.95 -6.22 17.90
C GLY A 105 5.27 -5.94 16.56
N ILE A 106 4.06 -6.47 16.34
CA ILE A 106 3.18 -6.06 15.25
C ILE A 106 2.34 -4.86 15.71
N GLY A 107 2.57 -3.71 15.10
CA GLY A 107 1.87 -2.45 15.37
C GLY A 107 2.56 -1.28 14.65
N GLY A 108 1.78 -0.41 14.00
CA GLY A 108 2.31 0.53 13.01
C GLY A 108 2.57 -0.15 11.67
N PHE A 109 2.64 0.62 10.58
CA PHE A 109 2.68 0.08 9.22
C PHE A 109 4.03 -0.55 8.79
N GLY A 110 5.05 -0.57 9.67
CA GLY A 110 6.35 -1.17 9.40
C GLY A 110 6.88 -2.00 10.57
N GLY A 111 7.19 -3.27 10.34
CA GLY A 111 7.79 -4.16 11.34
C GLY A 111 9.30 -3.92 11.47
N LEU A 112 9.79 -3.71 12.70
CA LEU A 112 11.21 -3.51 12.99
C LEU A 112 11.90 -4.84 13.32
N TYR A 113 12.98 -5.16 12.60
CA TYR A 113 13.81 -6.33 12.83
C TYR A 113 15.27 -5.93 13.10
N PRO A 114 15.89 -6.31 14.24
CA PRO A 114 17.24 -5.87 14.58
C PRO A 114 18.31 -6.44 13.63
N LEU A 115 19.18 -5.58 13.12
CA LEU A 115 20.34 -5.93 12.30
C LEU A 115 21.54 -5.05 12.68
N GLY A 116 22.45 -5.57 13.51
CA GLY A 116 23.62 -4.80 13.98
C GLY A 116 23.23 -3.56 14.79
N ASP A 117 23.69 -2.39 14.37
CA ASP A 117 23.35 -1.05 14.90
C ASP A 117 22.11 -0.42 14.24
N SER A 118 21.44 -1.17 13.35
CA SER A 118 20.24 -0.76 12.63
C SER A 118 19.03 -1.67 12.92
N TYR A 119 17.88 -1.24 12.44
CA TYR A 119 16.70 -2.06 12.20
C TYR A 119 16.48 -2.17 10.69
N LEU A 120 16.15 -3.38 10.23
CA LEU A 120 15.39 -3.54 8.99
C LEU A 120 13.93 -3.20 9.27
N VAL A 121 13.29 -2.50 8.34
CA VAL A 121 11.88 -2.13 8.43
C VAL A 121 11.17 -2.74 7.25
N ALA A 122 10.22 -3.63 7.49
CA ALA A 122 9.48 -4.30 6.43
C ALA A 122 8.01 -3.86 6.45
N GLY A 123 7.46 -3.59 5.27
CA GLY A 123 6.04 -3.29 5.06
C GLY A 123 5.49 -4.13 3.92
N THR A 124 4.20 -4.45 3.99
CA THR A 124 3.48 -5.13 2.91
C THR A 124 2.12 -4.47 2.72
N ASP A 125 1.75 -4.25 1.47
CA ASP A 125 0.46 -3.67 1.13
C ASP A 125 0.01 -4.10 -0.28
N GLY A 126 -1.28 -3.94 -0.54
CA GLY A 126 -1.86 -4.08 -1.88
C GLY A 126 -2.33 -2.74 -2.44
N VAL A 127 -2.79 -2.75 -3.68
CA VAL A 127 -3.42 -1.55 -4.28
C VAL A 127 -4.87 -1.39 -3.80
N GLY A 128 -5.56 -2.50 -3.53
CA GLY A 128 -6.96 -2.49 -3.12
C GLY A 128 -7.94 -2.21 -4.27
N THR A 129 -9.11 -1.68 -3.95
CA THR A 129 -10.23 -1.59 -4.91
C THR A 129 -10.06 -0.56 -6.02
N LYS A 130 -8.94 0.19 -6.05
CA LYS A 130 -8.52 1.00 -7.20
C LYS A 130 -8.26 0.14 -8.44
N LEU A 131 -7.87 -1.13 -8.26
CA LEU A 131 -7.70 -2.09 -9.36
C LEU A 131 -8.95 -2.23 -10.23
N LYS A 132 -10.16 -2.13 -9.65
CA LYS A 132 -11.41 -2.17 -10.42
C LYS A 132 -11.51 -0.99 -11.40
N LEU A 133 -11.06 0.19 -11.02
CA LEU A 133 -11.01 1.34 -11.94
C LEU A 133 -9.90 1.18 -12.99
N ALA A 134 -8.77 0.55 -12.64
CA ALA A 134 -7.75 0.21 -13.62
C ALA A 134 -8.33 -0.67 -14.73
N PHE A 135 -9.13 -1.69 -14.37
CA PHE A 135 -9.80 -2.56 -15.35
C PHE A 135 -10.84 -1.78 -16.18
N ASP A 136 -11.66 -0.95 -15.54
CA ASP A 136 -12.73 -0.19 -16.20
C ASP A 136 -12.17 0.87 -17.18
N THR A 137 -10.99 1.43 -16.89
CA THR A 137 -10.35 2.48 -17.69
C THR A 137 -9.30 1.96 -18.68
N GLY A 138 -8.74 0.77 -18.44
CA GLY A 138 -7.59 0.25 -19.15
C GLY A 138 -6.25 0.93 -18.77
N ILE A 139 -6.22 1.71 -17.68
CA ILE A 139 -5.02 2.40 -17.20
C ILE A 139 -4.29 1.48 -16.21
N HIS A 140 -3.27 0.79 -16.69
CA HIS A 140 -2.48 -0.18 -15.90
C HIS A 140 -1.05 0.29 -15.63
N GLU A 141 -0.56 1.25 -16.41
CA GLU A 141 0.83 1.71 -16.42
C GLU A 141 1.24 2.40 -15.11
N THR A 142 0.28 2.98 -14.39
CA THR A 142 0.53 3.72 -13.14
C THR A 142 0.19 2.93 -11.88
N ILE A 143 -0.50 1.80 -12.00
CA ILE A 143 -1.00 1.03 -10.84
C ILE A 143 0.13 0.39 -10.04
N GLY A 144 1.25 0.08 -10.70
CA GLY A 144 2.46 -0.39 -10.05
C GLY A 144 3.12 0.68 -9.18
N ILE A 145 2.95 1.97 -9.52
CA ILE A 145 3.43 3.08 -8.68
C ILE A 145 2.59 3.14 -7.40
N ASP A 146 1.27 2.96 -7.49
CA ASP A 146 0.39 2.87 -6.32
C ASP A 146 0.82 1.74 -5.39
N LEU A 147 1.11 0.55 -5.94
CA LEU A 147 1.57 -0.61 -5.17
C LEU A 147 2.84 -0.29 -4.37
N VAL A 148 3.85 0.27 -5.03
CA VAL A 148 5.11 0.62 -4.38
C VAL A 148 4.90 1.72 -3.34
N ALA A 149 4.16 2.77 -3.69
CA ALA A 149 3.93 3.93 -2.85
C ALA A 149 3.31 3.56 -1.50
N MET A 150 2.32 2.65 -1.50
CA MET A 150 1.66 2.20 -0.27
C MET A 150 2.67 1.63 0.73
N SER A 151 3.52 0.69 0.31
CA SER A 151 4.50 0.07 1.23
C SER A 151 5.68 0.98 1.57
N VAL A 152 6.23 1.74 0.62
CA VAL A 152 7.44 2.56 0.86
C VAL A 152 7.13 3.82 1.69
N ASN A 153 5.94 4.40 1.53
CA ASN A 153 5.50 5.53 2.35
C ASN A 153 5.24 5.11 3.80
N ASP A 154 4.83 3.86 4.02
CA ASP A 154 4.65 3.32 5.37
C ASP A 154 5.99 3.10 6.08
N ILE A 155 6.97 2.48 5.43
CA ILE A 155 8.26 2.23 6.10
C ILE A 155 9.02 3.54 6.38
N VAL A 156 8.88 4.57 5.53
CA VAL A 156 9.57 5.86 5.75
C VAL A 156 9.01 6.63 6.95
N THR A 157 7.82 6.27 7.46
CA THR A 157 7.27 6.89 8.70
C THR A 157 8.19 6.69 9.90
N SER A 158 8.96 5.60 9.92
CA SER A 158 9.96 5.29 10.95
C SER A 158 11.33 5.95 10.72
N GLY A 159 11.48 6.70 9.61
CA GLY A 159 12.76 7.23 9.13
C GLY A 159 13.60 6.21 8.33
N ALA A 160 13.02 5.07 7.95
CA ALA A 160 13.73 4.06 7.18
C ALA A 160 13.96 4.48 5.73
N LYS A 161 15.19 4.26 5.23
CA LYS A 161 15.51 4.34 3.81
C LYS A 161 15.12 3.01 3.14
N PRO A 162 14.21 3.00 2.15
CA PRO A 162 13.93 1.81 1.35
C PRO A 162 15.21 1.25 0.70
N LEU A 163 15.37 -0.08 0.71
CA LEU A 163 16.49 -0.78 0.09
C LEU A 163 16.02 -1.52 -1.16
N PHE A 164 15.00 -2.36 -1.00
CA PHE A 164 14.47 -3.17 -2.07
C PHE A 164 12.97 -3.43 -1.93
N PHE A 165 12.37 -3.84 -3.05
CA PHE A 165 10.97 -4.17 -3.19
C PHE A 165 10.80 -5.56 -3.81
N LEU A 166 9.75 -6.26 -3.43
CA LEU A 166 9.26 -7.46 -4.12
C LEU A 166 7.77 -7.33 -4.42
N ASP A 167 7.32 -7.97 -5.49
CA ASP A 167 5.92 -8.01 -5.88
C ASP A 167 5.38 -9.45 -6.04
N TYR A 168 4.07 -9.59 -5.86
CA TYR A 168 3.31 -10.80 -6.16
C TYR A 168 2.12 -10.39 -7.03
N PHE A 169 2.10 -10.90 -8.26
CA PHE A 169 1.06 -10.68 -9.25
C PHE A 169 0.21 -11.94 -9.38
N ALA A 170 -1.10 -11.85 -9.17
CA ALA A 170 -2.01 -12.98 -9.34
C ALA A 170 -3.15 -12.63 -10.29
N THR A 171 -3.52 -13.55 -11.18
CA THR A 171 -4.58 -13.32 -12.18
C THR A 171 -5.26 -14.63 -12.58
N SER A 172 -6.39 -14.55 -13.30
CA SER A 172 -7.03 -15.73 -13.90
C SER A 172 -6.14 -16.35 -14.98
N ARG A 173 -5.72 -15.52 -15.94
CA ARG A 173 -4.84 -15.87 -17.07
C ARG A 173 -3.90 -14.71 -17.34
N LEU A 174 -2.65 -15.02 -17.59
CA LEU A 174 -1.61 -14.02 -17.80
C LEU A 174 -1.76 -13.38 -19.19
N ASP A 175 -2.09 -12.10 -19.19
CA ASP A 175 -1.86 -11.20 -20.32
C ASP A 175 -0.49 -10.55 -20.15
N VAL A 176 0.46 -10.92 -21.01
CA VAL A 176 1.85 -10.49 -20.92
C VAL A 176 1.99 -8.98 -21.16
N ASP A 177 1.24 -8.42 -22.10
CA ASP A 177 1.33 -6.99 -22.43
C ASP A 177 0.77 -6.14 -21.29
N LEU A 178 -0.31 -6.61 -20.66
CA LEU A 178 -0.86 -5.98 -19.47
C LEU A 178 0.12 -6.08 -18.28
N ALA A 179 0.67 -7.27 -18.02
CA ALA A 179 1.59 -7.50 -16.92
C ALA A 179 2.86 -6.63 -17.08
N GLU A 180 3.38 -6.49 -18.29
CA GLU A 180 4.52 -5.61 -18.58
C GLU A 180 4.22 -4.15 -18.19
N LYS A 181 3.03 -3.64 -18.49
CA LYS A 181 2.61 -2.28 -18.09
C LYS A 181 2.59 -2.11 -16.58
N VAL A 182 2.06 -3.09 -15.86
CA VAL A 182 2.01 -3.06 -14.39
C VAL A 182 3.42 -3.09 -13.81
N VAL A 183 4.27 -4.03 -14.25
CA VAL A 183 5.67 -4.15 -13.80
C VAL A 183 6.46 -2.90 -14.12
N LYS A 184 6.25 -2.25 -15.27
CA LYS A 184 6.85 -0.96 -15.58
C LYS A 184 6.49 0.09 -14.52
N GLY A 185 5.23 0.18 -14.12
CA GLY A 185 4.80 1.05 -13.02
C GLY A 185 5.50 0.72 -11.69
N ILE A 186 5.72 -0.56 -11.38
CA ILE A 186 6.46 -0.99 -10.18
C ILE A 186 7.92 -0.52 -10.26
N VAL A 187 8.57 -0.69 -11.41
CA VAL A 187 9.95 -0.24 -11.65
C VAL A 187 10.04 1.29 -11.50
N ASP A 188 9.11 2.03 -12.10
CA ASP A 188 9.03 3.49 -11.99
C ASP A 188 8.83 3.94 -10.54
N GLY A 189 7.98 3.23 -9.78
CA GLY A 189 7.80 3.45 -8.34
C GLY A 189 9.09 3.22 -7.56
N CYS A 190 9.77 2.09 -7.79
CA CYS A 190 11.03 1.77 -7.11
C CYS A 190 12.11 2.85 -7.37
N GLN A 191 12.20 3.34 -8.61
CA GLN A 191 13.12 4.42 -8.99
C GLN A 191 12.79 5.74 -8.27
N GLN A 192 11.52 6.08 -8.12
CA GLN A 192 11.08 7.24 -7.35
C GLN A 192 11.47 7.10 -5.86
N SER A 193 11.36 5.89 -5.30
CA SER A 193 11.70 5.55 -3.91
C SER A 193 13.18 5.36 -3.61
N ASP A 194 14.06 5.37 -4.62
CA ASP A 194 15.49 5.00 -4.47
C ASP A 194 15.69 3.58 -3.92
N CYS A 195 14.84 2.63 -4.32
CA CYS A 195 14.98 1.21 -4.00
C CYS A 195 15.08 0.35 -5.27
N THR A 196 15.54 -0.88 -5.10
CA THR A 196 15.69 -1.86 -6.20
C THR A 196 14.51 -2.82 -6.21
N LEU A 197 13.89 -3.06 -7.37
CA LEU A 197 13.01 -4.21 -7.54
C LEU A 197 13.87 -5.48 -7.53
N LEU A 198 13.82 -6.24 -6.44
CA LEU A 198 14.72 -7.38 -6.21
C LEU A 198 14.23 -8.65 -6.89
N GLY A 199 12.92 -8.78 -7.04
CA GLY A 199 12.27 -9.91 -7.68
C GLY A 199 10.77 -9.90 -7.41
N GLY A 200 10.07 -10.86 -8.00
CA GLY A 200 8.64 -11.02 -7.79
C GLY A 200 8.18 -12.41 -8.20
N GLU A 201 6.88 -12.66 -8.07
CA GLU A 201 6.23 -13.92 -8.42
C GLU A 201 4.96 -13.65 -9.24
N THR A 202 4.64 -14.53 -10.19
CA THR A 202 3.45 -14.42 -11.04
C THR A 202 2.64 -15.71 -10.99
N ALA A 203 1.40 -15.63 -10.52
CA ALA A 203 0.51 -16.77 -10.35
C ALA A 203 -0.72 -16.69 -11.27
N GLU A 204 -0.90 -17.70 -12.11
CA GLU A 204 -2.14 -17.93 -12.87
C GLU A 204 -3.06 -18.87 -12.08
N MET A 205 -4.23 -18.37 -11.72
CA MET A 205 -5.23 -19.04 -10.88
C MET A 205 -6.62 -18.91 -11.53
N PRO A 206 -6.88 -19.64 -12.64
CA PRO A 206 -8.20 -19.68 -13.25
C PRO A 206 -9.25 -20.19 -12.23
N ASP A 207 -10.49 -19.76 -12.41
CA ASP A 207 -11.63 -20.02 -11.51
C ASP A 207 -11.56 -19.35 -10.12
N PHE A 208 -10.40 -18.80 -9.73
CA PHE A 208 -10.26 -17.99 -8.52
C PHE A 208 -10.46 -16.50 -8.82
N TYR A 209 -9.73 -15.98 -9.81
CA TYR A 209 -9.90 -14.61 -10.31
C TYR A 209 -10.85 -14.60 -11.50
N ALA A 210 -11.57 -13.48 -11.67
CA ALA A 210 -12.35 -13.25 -12.88
C ALA A 210 -11.43 -12.99 -14.08
N ASP A 211 -11.89 -13.32 -15.28
CA ASP A 211 -11.13 -13.10 -16.50
C ASP A 211 -10.83 -11.60 -16.71
N GLY A 212 -9.57 -11.29 -17.02
CA GLY A 212 -9.08 -9.92 -17.18
C GLY A 212 -8.78 -9.20 -15.86
N GLU A 213 -9.03 -9.82 -14.71
CA GLU A 213 -8.73 -9.23 -13.41
C GLU A 213 -7.42 -9.80 -12.82
N TYR A 214 -6.72 -8.96 -12.07
CA TYR A 214 -5.52 -9.33 -11.34
C TYR A 214 -5.49 -8.67 -9.96
N ASP A 215 -4.69 -9.23 -9.07
CA ASP A 215 -4.40 -8.67 -7.75
C ASP A 215 -2.90 -8.52 -7.58
N LEU A 216 -2.52 -7.53 -6.77
CA LEU A 216 -1.14 -7.14 -6.54
C LEU A 216 -0.85 -7.05 -5.05
N SER A 217 0.22 -7.68 -4.62
CA SER A 217 0.80 -7.50 -3.29
C SER A 217 2.25 -7.07 -3.41
N GLY A 218 2.63 -6.09 -2.59
CA GLY A 218 3.94 -5.47 -2.57
C GLY A 218 4.61 -5.68 -1.22
N PHE A 219 5.95 -5.75 -1.24
CA PHE A 219 6.77 -5.97 -0.07
C PHE A 219 7.98 -5.04 -0.12
N ALA A 220 8.03 -4.05 0.76
CA ALA A 220 9.16 -3.14 0.85
C ALA A 220 10.03 -3.49 2.08
N VAL A 221 11.35 -3.48 1.91
CA VAL A 221 12.30 -3.56 3.01
C VAL A 221 13.20 -2.34 2.98
N GLY A 222 13.29 -1.64 4.11
CA GLY A 222 14.18 -0.52 4.33
C GLY A 222 15.10 -0.74 5.55
N ILE A 223 15.93 0.26 5.83
CA ILE A 223 16.86 0.25 6.95
C ILE A 223 16.88 1.60 7.66
N VAL A 224 17.01 1.57 8.99
CA VAL A 224 17.14 2.76 9.84
C VAL A 224 18.13 2.47 10.97
N LYS A 225 18.92 3.45 11.39
CA LYS A 225 19.77 3.30 12.59
C LYS A 225 18.91 3.27 13.85
N LYS A 226 19.31 2.47 14.84
CA LYS A 226 18.53 2.30 16.09
C LYS A 226 18.28 3.60 16.84
N ASP A 227 19.24 4.52 16.80
CA ASP A 227 19.18 5.84 17.46
C ASP A 227 18.41 6.90 16.66
N SER A 228 18.07 6.59 15.41
CA SER A 228 17.45 7.51 14.45
C SER A 228 15.99 7.14 14.15
N VAL A 229 15.45 6.11 14.80
CA VAL A 229 14.04 5.70 14.63
C VAL A 229 13.11 6.81 15.08
N ILE A 230 12.17 7.17 14.21
CA ILE A 230 11.08 8.09 14.52
C ILE A 230 9.91 7.27 15.05
N ASP A 231 9.56 7.48 16.32
CA ASP A 231 8.56 6.70 17.04
C ASP A 231 7.49 7.56 17.75
N GLY A 232 7.52 8.88 17.57
CA GLY A 232 6.53 9.78 18.15
C GLY A 232 6.67 10.05 19.65
N LYS A 233 7.56 9.36 20.38
CA LYS A 233 7.62 9.44 21.85
C LYS A 233 7.93 10.83 22.41
N ASN A 234 8.59 11.66 21.60
CA ASN A 234 9.02 13.01 21.96
C ASN A 234 8.03 14.10 21.51
N ILE A 235 6.87 13.71 20.96
CA ILE A 235 5.80 14.64 20.60
C ILE A 235 5.22 15.24 21.89
N VAL A 236 5.00 16.55 21.86
CA VAL A 236 4.41 17.32 22.95
C VAL A 236 3.29 18.22 22.41
N ALA A 237 2.42 18.69 23.30
CA ALA A 237 1.45 19.72 22.93
C ALA A 237 2.15 20.95 22.34
N GLU A 238 1.48 21.61 21.39
CA GLU A 238 1.96 22.74 20.59
C GLU A 238 3.04 22.41 19.54
N ASP A 239 3.41 21.14 19.38
CA ASP A 239 4.12 20.72 18.16
C ASP A 239 3.24 20.95 16.93
N VAL A 240 3.89 21.24 15.80
CA VAL A 240 3.21 21.67 14.57
C VAL A 240 3.00 20.47 13.65
N LEU A 241 1.83 20.42 13.01
CA LEU A 241 1.53 19.46 11.95
C LEU A 241 1.82 20.09 10.59
N ILE A 242 2.73 19.48 9.84
CA ILE A 242 3.05 19.83 8.45
C ILE A 242 2.47 18.77 7.52
N GLY A 243 1.57 19.18 6.63
CA GLY A 243 0.98 18.32 5.61
C GLY A 243 1.71 18.42 4.28
N LEU A 244 2.00 17.28 3.66
CA LEU A 244 2.49 17.17 2.29
C LEU A 244 1.32 16.82 1.36
N PRO A 245 1.17 17.54 0.23
CA PRO A 245 0.01 17.35 -0.64
C PRO A 245 -0.02 15.95 -1.25
N SER A 246 -1.23 15.43 -1.42
CA SER A 246 -1.54 14.26 -2.24
C SER A 246 -1.68 14.64 -3.72
N SER A 247 -1.66 13.65 -4.59
CA SER A 247 -1.96 13.76 -6.02
C SER A 247 -3.45 13.58 -6.32
N GLY A 248 -4.27 13.28 -5.30
CA GLY A 248 -5.65 12.85 -5.43
C GLY A 248 -6.00 11.85 -4.35
N VAL A 249 -6.93 10.94 -4.66
CA VAL A 249 -7.48 9.96 -3.70
C VAL A 249 -6.44 8.90 -3.25
N HIS A 250 -5.29 8.82 -3.95
CA HIS A 250 -4.25 7.80 -3.73
C HIS A 250 -4.78 6.39 -3.97
N SER A 251 -4.59 5.45 -3.04
CA SER A 251 -5.03 4.04 -3.18
C SER A 251 -6.08 3.63 -2.15
N ASN A 252 -6.76 4.60 -1.51
CA ASN A 252 -7.74 4.33 -0.43
C ASN A 252 -9.13 4.89 -0.77
N GLY A 253 -10.19 4.34 -0.18
CA GLY A 253 -11.56 4.86 -0.37
C GLY A 253 -12.25 4.47 -1.70
N PHE A 254 -11.62 3.69 -2.58
CA PHE A 254 -12.14 3.39 -3.92
C PHE A 254 -13.45 2.60 -3.94
N SER A 255 -13.76 1.83 -2.90
CA SER A 255 -15.08 1.20 -2.76
C SER A 255 -16.20 2.24 -2.67
N LEU A 256 -15.99 3.34 -1.94
CA LEU A 256 -16.94 4.44 -1.86
C LEU A 256 -16.96 5.25 -3.16
N VAL A 257 -15.80 5.54 -3.74
CA VAL A 257 -15.70 6.21 -5.06
C VAL A 257 -16.55 5.49 -6.11
N ARG A 258 -16.46 4.15 -6.20
CA ARG A 258 -17.25 3.38 -7.17
C ARG A 258 -18.76 3.50 -6.93
N ARG A 259 -19.19 3.61 -5.67
CA ARG A 259 -20.61 3.82 -5.33
C ARG A 259 -21.06 5.23 -5.64
N VAL A 260 -20.23 6.23 -5.37
CA VAL A 260 -20.51 7.62 -5.75
C VAL A 260 -20.64 7.73 -7.27
N LEU A 261 -19.73 7.12 -8.03
CA LEU A 261 -19.80 7.09 -9.49
C LEU A 261 -21.13 6.49 -9.96
N ALA A 262 -21.51 5.32 -9.44
CA ALA A 262 -22.78 4.66 -9.76
C ALA A 262 -24.01 5.51 -9.39
N HIS A 263 -23.97 6.26 -8.29
CA HIS A 263 -25.06 7.14 -7.85
C HIS A 263 -25.14 8.43 -8.67
N SER A 264 -23.99 8.96 -9.10
CA SER A 264 -23.90 10.23 -9.83
C SER A 264 -24.49 10.16 -11.25
N GLY A 265 -24.54 8.96 -11.84
CA GLY A 265 -24.90 8.76 -13.24
C GLY A 265 -23.81 9.18 -14.23
N LEU A 266 -22.65 9.65 -13.76
CA LEU A 266 -21.48 9.95 -14.58
C LEU A 266 -20.66 8.68 -14.82
N SER A 267 -19.91 8.69 -15.92
CA SER A 267 -18.93 7.69 -16.30
C SER A 267 -17.51 8.19 -16.08
N LEU A 268 -16.53 7.28 -16.08
CA LEU A 268 -15.11 7.62 -15.97
C LEU A 268 -14.60 8.45 -17.17
N LYS A 269 -15.36 8.56 -18.25
CA LYS A 269 -15.03 9.33 -19.46
C LYS A 269 -15.60 10.75 -19.43
N ASP A 270 -16.49 11.05 -18.49
CA ASP A 270 -17.04 12.38 -18.34
C ASP A 270 -16.02 13.30 -17.66
N GLN A 271 -16.13 14.60 -17.95
CA GLN A 271 -15.25 15.62 -17.35
C GLN A 271 -15.50 15.71 -15.85
N LEU A 272 -14.42 15.82 -15.08
CA LEU A 272 -14.51 16.18 -13.66
C LEU A 272 -15.05 17.63 -13.58
N PRO A 273 -16.15 17.89 -12.84
CA PRO A 273 -16.69 19.24 -12.76
C PRO A 273 -15.65 20.28 -12.29
N GLY A 274 -15.45 21.32 -13.10
CA GLY A 274 -14.50 22.39 -12.83
C GLY A 274 -13.08 22.15 -13.35
N GLU A 275 -12.80 21.00 -13.97
CA GLU A 275 -11.49 20.61 -14.48
C GLU A 275 -11.53 20.22 -15.96
N ALA A 276 -10.39 20.30 -16.63
CA ALA A 276 -10.27 19.91 -18.05
C ALA A 276 -10.08 18.40 -18.26
N ILE A 277 -9.73 17.67 -17.20
CA ILE A 277 -9.50 16.22 -17.21
C ILE A 277 -10.78 15.44 -16.92
N THR A 278 -10.79 14.17 -17.29
CA THR A 278 -11.88 13.23 -17.01
C THR A 278 -11.88 12.78 -15.55
N LEU A 279 -13.02 12.27 -15.07
CA LEU A 279 -13.13 11.60 -13.78
C LEU A 279 -12.16 10.42 -13.67
N GLY A 280 -12.02 9.62 -14.73
CA GLY A 280 -11.09 8.50 -14.79
C GLY A 280 -9.64 8.94 -14.59
N GLU A 281 -9.19 9.97 -15.30
CA GLU A 281 -7.84 10.51 -15.16
C GLU A 281 -7.57 11.05 -13.74
N ALA A 282 -8.52 11.79 -13.16
CA ALA A 282 -8.39 12.33 -11.81
C ALA A 282 -8.33 11.23 -10.73
N LEU A 283 -9.16 10.19 -10.86
CA LEU A 283 -9.21 9.07 -9.92
C LEU A 283 -8.05 8.09 -10.09
N MET A 284 -7.51 7.95 -11.31
CA MET A 284 -6.37 7.09 -11.62
C MET A 284 -5.01 7.78 -11.44
N ALA A 285 -4.96 9.02 -10.97
CA ALA A 285 -3.72 9.69 -10.58
C ALA A 285 -2.92 8.78 -9.61
N PRO A 286 -1.62 8.50 -9.90
CA PRO A 286 -0.81 7.61 -9.07
C PRO A 286 -0.57 8.22 -7.69
N THR A 287 -0.48 7.37 -6.68
CA THR A 287 -0.11 7.75 -5.31
C THR A 287 1.28 8.38 -5.30
N MET A 288 1.41 9.49 -4.57
CA MET A 288 2.68 10.18 -4.42
C MET A 288 3.65 9.37 -3.57
N ILE A 289 4.91 9.27 -4.00
CA ILE A 289 5.99 8.63 -3.24
C ILE A 289 6.77 9.72 -2.49
N TYR A 290 6.69 9.72 -1.16
CA TYR A 290 7.24 10.77 -0.31
C TYR A 290 8.67 10.50 0.18
N VAL A 291 9.25 9.34 -0.14
CA VAL A 291 10.51 8.84 0.44
C VAL A 291 11.63 9.88 0.43
N LYS A 292 11.99 10.40 -0.74
CA LYS A 292 13.11 11.36 -0.88
C LYS A 292 12.85 12.65 -0.11
N GLN A 293 11.63 13.16 -0.18
CA GLN A 293 11.21 14.39 0.49
C GLN A 293 11.23 14.24 2.01
N VAL A 294 10.67 13.14 2.53
CA VAL A 294 10.61 12.88 3.97
C VAL A 294 12.01 12.64 4.54
N LEU A 295 12.86 11.86 3.87
CA LEU A 295 14.24 11.64 4.31
C LEU A 295 15.08 12.93 4.28
N ASP A 296 14.88 13.82 3.30
CA ASP A 296 15.50 15.16 3.30
C ASP A 296 15.07 15.95 4.53
N ILE A 297 13.77 16.04 4.80
CA ILE A 297 13.23 16.77 5.96
C ILE A 297 13.76 16.19 7.28
N ILE A 298 13.81 14.86 7.40
CA ILE A 298 14.35 14.17 8.58
C ILE A 298 15.82 14.53 8.78
N SER A 299 16.62 14.56 7.71
CA SER A 299 18.05 14.89 7.78
C SER A 299 18.33 16.30 8.32
N LYS A 300 17.37 17.23 8.17
CA LYS A 300 17.42 18.60 8.68
C LYS A 300 17.04 18.71 10.17
N GLY A 301 16.50 17.64 10.75
CA GLY A 301 16.21 17.51 12.17
C GLY A 301 14.93 18.22 12.65
N GLY A 302 14.41 17.76 13.78
CA GLY A 302 13.22 18.30 14.43
C GLY A 302 11.90 17.60 14.08
N VAL A 303 11.94 16.58 13.23
CA VAL A 303 10.82 15.65 13.03
C VAL A 303 10.71 14.70 14.23
N LYS A 304 9.51 14.63 14.79
CA LYS A 304 9.20 13.83 15.98
C LYS A 304 8.27 12.66 15.67
N GLY A 305 7.42 12.80 14.65
CA GLY A 305 6.53 11.77 14.16
C GLY A 305 6.19 11.99 12.70
N VAL A 306 5.80 10.91 12.00
CA VAL A 306 5.39 10.93 10.60
C VAL A 306 4.20 10.00 10.45
N ALA A 307 3.12 10.47 9.85
CA ALA A 307 1.90 9.71 9.62
C ALA A 307 1.56 9.70 8.11
N HIS A 308 1.54 8.52 7.52
CA HIS A 308 1.03 8.30 6.17
C HIS A 308 -0.51 8.29 6.20
N ILE A 309 -1.15 9.10 5.37
CA ILE A 309 -2.60 9.28 5.39
C ILE A 309 -3.25 8.33 4.37
N THR A 310 -3.68 7.17 4.87
CA THR A 310 -4.31 6.09 4.08
C THR A 310 -5.79 5.91 4.49
N GLY A 311 -6.33 4.68 4.44
CA GLY A 311 -7.64 4.35 4.99
C GLY A 311 -7.75 4.78 6.46
N GLY A 312 -8.86 5.41 6.81
CA GLY A 312 -9.03 6.06 8.13
C GLY A 312 -8.65 7.55 8.15
N GLY A 313 -8.07 8.07 7.06
CA GLY A 313 -7.89 9.50 6.84
C GLY A 313 -7.09 10.18 7.94
N PHE A 314 -7.43 11.41 8.28
CA PHE A 314 -6.75 12.16 9.36
C PHE A 314 -7.11 11.57 10.72
N THR A 315 -8.39 11.27 10.91
CA THR A 315 -8.99 10.82 12.17
C THR A 315 -8.28 9.61 12.75
N ASP A 316 -8.01 8.60 11.92
CA ASP A 316 -7.48 7.33 12.41
C ASP A 316 -5.96 7.21 12.23
N ASN A 317 -5.31 7.96 11.33
CA ASN A 317 -3.87 7.82 11.06
C ASN A 317 -2.99 8.73 11.94
N ILE A 318 -3.36 10.00 12.12
CA ILE A 318 -2.53 10.97 12.88
C ILE A 318 -2.34 10.54 14.34
N PRO A 319 -3.39 10.11 15.10
CA PRO A 319 -3.21 9.75 16.50
C PRO A 319 -2.30 8.52 16.73
N ARG A 320 -2.03 7.69 15.71
CA ARG A 320 -1.22 6.47 15.85
C ARG A 320 0.21 6.74 16.27
N VAL A 321 0.74 7.93 15.94
CA VAL A 321 2.10 8.34 16.32
C VAL A 321 2.14 9.11 17.62
N PHE A 322 1.00 9.39 18.26
CA PHE A 322 0.97 10.21 19.47
C PHE A 322 1.15 9.38 20.76
N PRO A 323 1.93 9.90 21.73
CA PRO A 323 1.85 9.48 23.11
C PRO A 323 0.42 9.61 23.67
N LYS A 324 0.10 8.80 24.68
CA LYS A 324 -1.20 8.88 25.37
C LYS A 324 -1.46 10.28 25.93
N GLY A 325 -2.71 10.73 25.84
CA GLY A 325 -3.13 12.05 26.32
C GLY A 325 -2.78 13.22 25.39
N LEU A 326 -2.34 12.94 24.16
CA LEU A 326 -2.21 13.91 23.08
C LEU A 326 -3.17 13.62 21.92
N GLY A 327 -3.64 14.69 21.31
CA GLY A 327 -4.50 14.71 20.13
C GLY A 327 -4.05 15.78 19.14
N ALA A 328 -4.81 15.96 18.06
CA ALA A 328 -4.52 16.95 17.03
C ALA A 328 -5.73 17.87 16.79
N VAL A 329 -5.46 19.15 16.54
CA VAL A 329 -6.40 20.07 15.90
C VAL A 329 -5.94 20.29 14.47
N ILE A 330 -6.81 20.03 13.50
CA ILE A 330 -6.59 20.28 12.08
C ILE A 330 -7.30 21.58 11.69
N TYR A 331 -6.57 22.49 11.05
CA TYR A 331 -7.06 23.78 10.62
C TYR A 331 -7.73 23.67 9.25
N ASN A 332 -9.03 23.87 9.20
CA ASN A 332 -9.79 23.88 7.96
C ASN A 332 -9.36 25.06 7.08
N GLY A 333 -9.29 24.83 5.77
CA GLY A 333 -8.87 25.85 4.80
C GLY A 333 -7.38 26.19 4.80
N SER A 334 -6.55 25.45 5.55
CA SER A 334 -5.09 25.66 5.59
C SER A 334 -4.33 25.04 4.40
N TRP A 335 -4.99 24.21 3.59
CA TRP A 335 -4.49 23.71 2.32
C TRP A 335 -5.61 23.69 1.26
N GLU A 336 -5.22 23.40 0.03
CA GLU A 336 -6.13 23.31 -1.11
C GLU A 336 -6.74 21.91 -1.24
N ILE A 337 -8.06 21.81 -1.16
CA ILE A 337 -8.79 20.56 -1.41
C ILE A 337 -9.05 20.44 -2.92
N LEU A 338 -8.52 19.37 -3.52
CA LEU A 338 -8.65 19.08 -4.95
C LEU A 338 -10.12 18.87 -5.37
N PRO A 339 -10.52 19.29 -6.59
CA PRO A 339 -11.91 19.18 -7.04
C PRO A 339 -12.49 17.77 -7.02
N VAL A 340 -11.67 16.73 -7.19
CA VAL A 340 -12.12 15.33 -7.10
C VAL A 340 -12.78 15.00 -5.75
N PHE A 341 -12.28 15.55 -4.64
CA PHE A 341 -12.89 15.35 -3.32
C PHE A 341 -14.21 16.08 -3.17
N LYS A 342 -14.30 17.30 -3.70
CA LYS A 342 -15.54 18.09 -3.70
C LYS A 342 -16.63 17.38 -4.50
N TRP A 343 -16.27 16.88 -5.68
CA TRP A 343 -17.17 16.06 -6.50
C TRP A 343 -17.61 14.79 -5.77
N ILE A 344 -16.67 14.03 -5.17
CA ILE A 344 -17.00 12.82 -4.40
C ILE A 344 -18.02 13.16 -3.29
N GLN A 345 -17.77 14.23 -2.54
CA GLN A 345 -18.61 14.66 -1.43
C GLN A 345 -20.02 15.04 -1.91
N GLU A 346 -20.12 15.91 -2.92
CA GLU A 346 -21.39 16.42 -3.44
C GLU A 346 -22.21 15.31 -4.10
N ALA A 347 -21.59 14.53 -4.99
CA ALA A 347 -22.26 13.45 -5.72
C ALA A 347 -22.67 12.30 -4.80
N GLY A 348 -21.89 12.02 -3.76
CA GLY A 348 -22.20 10.98 -2.77
C GLY A 348 -23.05 11.46 -1.59
N ARG A 349 -23.30 12.78 -1.48
CA ARG A 349 -23.89 13.45 -0.31
C ARG A 349 -23.20 13.05 1.00
N ILE A 350 -21.88 12.88 0.97
CA ILE A 350 -21.11 12.33 2.07
C ILE A 350 -20.90 13.40 3.14
N GLU A 351 -21.13 13.05 4.41
CA GLU A 351 -20.86 13.95 5.52
C GLU A 351 -19.37 14.30 5.62
N GLU A 352 -19.05 15.53 6.04
CA GLU A 352 -17.67 16.01 6.13
C GLU A 352 -16.80 15.11 7.03
N ALA A 353 -17.33 14.66 8.17
CA ALA A 353 -16.61 13.75 9.06
C ALA A 353 -16.24 12.42 8.38
N GLU A 354 -17.14 11.89 7.53
CA GLU A 354 -16.90 10.67 6.76
C GLU A 354 -15.90 10.90 5.62
N MET A 355 -15.92 12.08 4.99
CA MET A 355 -14.90 12.49 4.01
C MET A 355 -13.51 12.52 4.66
N MET A 356 -13.36 13.16 5.82
CA MET A 356 -12.09 13.28 6.54
C MET A 356 -11.58 11.95 7.12
N ARG A 357 -12.49 11.01 7.39
CA ARG A 357 -12.16 9.65 7.86
C ARG A 357 -11.87 8.68 6.71
N THR A 358 -12.47 8.85 5.54
CA THR A 358 -12.27 7.91 4.43
C THR A 358 -11.10 8.31 3.55
N PHE A 359 -10.96 9.61 3.30
CA PHE A 359 -10.03 10.15 2.30
C PHE A 359 -8.93 10.99 2.95
N ASN A 360 -7.85 11.15 2.21
CA ASN A 360 -6.72 12.00 2.58
C ASN A 360 -6.99 13.51 2.39
N MET A 361 -8.12 13.86 1.76
CA MET A 361 -8.62 15.23 1.53
C MET A 361 -7.59 16.23 0.99
N GLY A 362 -6.57 15.75 0.27
CA GLY A 362 -5.52 16.58 -0.31
C GLY A 362 -4.16 16.48 0.37
N ILE A 363 -4.02 15.79 1.50
CA ILE A 363 -2.75 15.62 2.23
C ILE A 363 -2.43 14.13 2.37
N GLY A 364 -1.37 13.65 1.72
CA GLY A 364 -0.99 12.23 1.77
C GLY A 364 -0.03 11.87 2.90
N MET A 365 0.68 12.83 3.47
CA MET A 365 1.67 12.60 4.53
C MET A 365 1.67 13.76 5.52
N VAL A 366 1.75 13.47 6.81
CA VAL A 366 1.81 14.47 7.89
C VAL A 366 3.06 14.28 8.73
N LEU A 367 3.84 15.34 8.90
CA LEU A 367 4.98 15.38 9.82
C LEU A 367 4.63 16.16 11.07
N VAL A 368 4.97 15.61 12.23
CA VAL A 368 4.86 16.27 13.54
C VAL A 368 6.24 16.80 13.89
N VAL A 369 6.36 18.12 14.01
CA VAL A 369 7.66 18.80 14.12
C VAL A 369 7.65 19.84 15.24
N SER A 370 8.83 20.21 15.74
CA SER A 370 8.94 21.37 16.63
C SER A 370 8.58 22.67 15.91
N LYS A 371 8.19 23.71 16.66
CA LYS A 371 7.87 25.03 16.09
C LYS A 371 9.04 25.58 15.25
N GLU A 372 10.27 25.46 15.74
CA GLU A 372 11.48 25.92 15.05
C GLU A 372 11.73 25.15 13.74
N ALA A 373 11.47 23.85 13.73
CA ALA A 373 11.58 23.03 12.53
C ALA A 373 10.49 23.36 11.51
N SER A 374 9.28 23.69 11.97
CA SER A 374 8.17 24.07 11.09
C SER A 374 8.49 25.28 10.23
N HIS A 375 9.13 26.31 10.80
CA HIS A 375 9.56 27.50 10.06
C HIS A 375 10.54 27.14 8.95
N ARG A 376 11.57 26.34 9.26
CA ARG A 376 12.57 25.90 8.27
C ARG A 376 11.94 25.11 7.13
N ILE A 377 11.06 24.16 7.44
CA ILE A 377 10.42 23.29 6.43
C ILE A 377 9.51 24.11 5.51
N LEU A 378 8.74 25.06 6.06
CA LEU A 378 7.84 25.90 5.29
C LEU A 378 8.58 26.95 4.44
N GLU A 379 9.68 27.52 4.95
CA GLU A 379 10.54 28.45 4.21
C GLU A 379 11.29 27.74 3.06
N ASP A 380 11.87 26.57 3.32
CA ASP A 380 12.52 25.73 2.29
C ASP A 380 11.52 25.24 1.23
N GLY A 381 10.26 25.02 1.63
CA GLY A 381 9.18 24.58 0.75
C GLY A 381 8.85 25.56 -0.38
N ASN A 382 9.24 26.84 -0.26
CA ASN A 382 9.02 27.83 -1.32
C ASN A 382 9.91 27.65 -2.57
N GLY A 383 10.73 26.58 -2.64
CA GLY A 383 11.51 26.25 -3.85
C GLY A 383 11.72 24.77 -4.14
N ALA A 384 11.67 23.87 -3.15
CA ALA A 384 11.97 22.44 -3.35
C ALA A 384 10.72 21.54 -3.39
N TYR A 385 9.69 21.84 -2.60
CA TYR A 385 8.46 21.04 -2.49
C TYR A 385 7.34 21.80 -1.80
N LYS A 386 6.08 21.54 -2.15
CA LYS A 386 4.91 22.15 -1.50
C LYS A 386 4.64 21.48 -0.14
N ALA A 387 4.44 22.27 0.90
CA ALA A 387 4.07 21.82 2.24
C ALA A 387 3.18 22.85 2.94
N TYR A 388 2.33 22.41 3.86
CA TYR A 388 1.34 23.26 4.54
C TYR A 388 1.43 23.10 6.04
N ARG A 389 1.28 24.17 6.80
CA ARG A 389 0.94 24.05 8.21
C ARG A 389 -0.55 23.73 8.32
N ILE A 390 -0.86 22.50 8.71
CA ILE A 390 -2.24 22.00 8.70
C ILE A 390 -2.88 21.92 10.08
N GLY A 391 -2.11 22.16 11.15
CA GLY A 391 -2.63 21.99 12.50
C GLY A 391 -1.55 22.01 13.57
N GLU A 392 -1.94 21.58 14.76
CA GLU A 392 -1.06 21.45 15.91
C GLU A 392 -1.49 20.31 16.84
N VAL A 393 -0.54 19.86 17.67
CA VAL A 393 -0.77 18.87 18.71
C VAL A 393 -1.39 19.56 19.93
N VAL A 394 -2.41 18.96 20.50
CA VAL A 394 -3.09 19.46 21.71
C VAL A 394 -3.14 18.40 22.80
N ARG A 395 -3.45 18.82 24.03
CA ARG A 395 -3.80 17.88 25.10
C ARG A 395 -5.19 17.31 24.84
N GLY A 396 -5.37 16.00 25.05
CA GLY A 396 -6.62 15.31 24.76
C GLY A 396 -6.36 14.02 23.99
N GLU A 397 -7.38 13.41 23.43
CA GLU A 397 -7.23 12.25 22.55
C GLU A 397 -8.04 12.46 21.26
N GLY A 398 -7.59 11.87 20.16
CA GLY A 398 -8.24 11.95 18.86
C GLY A 398 -7.89 13.20 18.05
N VAL A 399 -8.72 13.46 17.04
CA VAL A 399 -8.54 14.58 16.09
C VAL A 399 -9.80 15.44 16.12
N SER A 400 -9.62 16.76 16.18
CA SER A 400 -10.67 17.75 15.97
C SER A 400 -10.34 18.65 14.78
N TYR A 401 -11.37 19.29 14.23
CA TYR A 401 -11.29 20.15 13.05
C TYR A 401 -11.78 21.55 13.42
N SER A 402 -11.03 22.59 13.06
CA SER A 402 -11.29 23.99 13.43
C SER A 402 -11.19 24.97 12.28
#